data_AF-A0A7J4EYH0-F1
#
_entry.id   AF-A0A7J4EYH0-F1
#
_cell.length_a   1.000
_cell.length_b   1.000
_cell.length_c   1.000
_cell.angle_alpha   90.00
_cell.angle_beta   90.00
_cell.angle_gamma   90.00
#
_symmetry.space_group_name_H-M   'P 1'
#
loop_
_entity.id
_entity.type
_entity.pdbx_description
1 polymer ?
#
loop_
_entity_poly.entity_id
_entity_poly.type
_entity_poly.pdbx_seq_one_letter_code
_entity_poly.pdbx_strand_id
1 'polypeptide(L)' 'MLEDFRAFYRLKFPYGKIRPQQIVMMEKIFHSIKNKKNLIVEAPTGVGKTLSYLIPAIYFAERGKRIIILTETID' A
#
# COMPACT_ATOMS: atom_id res chain seq x y z
N MET A 1 9.76 -10.55 -6.88
CA MET A 1 8.41 -9.93 -6.74
C MET A 1 8.28 -9.09 -5.47
N LEU A 2 8.58 -9.61 -4.27
CA LEU A 2 8.61 -8.73 -3.08
C LEU A 2 9.76 -7.71 -3.20
N GLU A 3 10.96 -8.13 -3.61
CA GLU A 3 12.07 -7.18 -3.81
C GLU A 3 11.82 -6.14 -4.91
N ASP A 4 11.09 -6.53 -5.97
CA ASP A 4 10.62 -5.59 -7.00
C ASP A 4 9.66 -4.56 -6.41
N PHE A 5 8.70 -5.01 -5.59
CA PHE A 5 7.81 -4.10 -4.86
C PHE A 5 8.57 -3.20 -3.86
N ARG A 6 9.60 -3.73 -3.18
CA ARG A 6 10.46 -2.95 -2.29
C ARG A 6 11.23 -1.87 -3.03
N ALA A 7 11.80 -2.20 -4.18
CA ALA A 7 12.45 -1.22 -5.05
C ALA A 7 11.43 -0.16 -5.53
N PHE A 8 10.24 -0.59 -5.94
CA PHE A 8 9.16 0.28 -6.37
C PHE A 8 8.77 1.31 -5.30
N TYR A 9 8.45 0.86 -4.07
CA TYR A 9 8.02 1.80 -3.04
C TYR A 9 9.15 2.71 -2.57
N ARG A 10 10.42 2.26 -2.59
CA ARG A 10 11.57 3.12 -2.25
C ARG A 10 11.75 4.25 -3.27
N LEU A 11 11.51 3.95 -4.55
CA LEU A 11 11.63 4.93 -5.64
C LEU A 11 10.44 5.89 -5.70
N LYS A 12 9.23 5.40 -5.44
CA LYS A 12 7.98 6.14 -5.62
C LYS A 12 7.47 6.83 -4.36
N PHE A 13 8.08 6.60 -3.19
CA PHE A 13 7.63 7.25 -1.97
C PHE A 13 7.84 8.77 -2.08
N PRO A 14 6.79 9.59 -1.87
CA PRO A 14 6.88 11.02 -2.13
C PRO A 14 7.55 11.83 -0.99
N TYR A 15 8.05 11.18 0.05
CA TYR A 15 8.66 11.82 1.21
C TYR A 15 10.07 11.26 1.50
N GLY A 16 10.90 12.03 2.20
CA GLY A 16 12.29 11.65 2.48
C GLY A 16 12.48 10.41 3.38
N LYS A 17 11.43 9.93 4.07
CA LYS A 17 11.52 8.73 4.91
C LYS A 17 10.19 7.97 4.96
N ILE A 18 10.29 6.65 4.87
CA ILE A 18 9.20 5.71 5.09
C ILE A 18 9.24 5.24 6.55
N ARG A 19 8.10 5.29 7.25
CA ARG A 19 8.02 4.81 8.64
C ARG A 19 7.93 3.28 8.68
N PRO A 20 8.50 2.59 9.69
CA PRO A 20 8.44 1.13 9.79
C PRO A 20 7.03 0.55 9.72
N GLN A 21 6.05 1.21 10.34
CA GLN A 21 4.65 0.76 10.33
C GLN A 21 4.03 0.85 8.92
N GLN A 22 4.44 1.83 8.11
CA GLN A 22 4.00 1.95 6.72
C GLN A 22 4.59 0.83 5.87
N ILE A 23 5.87 0.48 6.07
CA ILE A 23 6.51 -0.66 5.40
C ILE A 23 5.75 -1.95 5.72
N VAL A 24 5.48 -2.20 7.01
CA VAL A 24 4.74 -3.39 7.44
C VAL A 24 3.34 -3.43 6.81
N MET A 25 2.61 -2.32 6.80
CA MET A 25 1.28 -2.25 6.18
C MET A 25 1.33 -2.47 4.66
N MET A 26 2.26 -1.81 3.95
CA MET A 26 2.45 -1.96 2.52
C MET A 26 2.77 -3.41 2.13
N GLU A 27 3.70 -4.06 2.83
CA GLU A 27 4.09 -5.44 2.55
C GLU A 27 2.95 -6.43 2.88
N LYS A 28 2.19 -6.20 3.96
CA LYS A 28 0.98 -6.99 4.26
C LYS A 28 -0.08 -6.86 3.16
N ILE A 29 -0.37 -5.63 2.73
CA ILE A 29 -1.34 -5.39 1.64
C ILE A 29 -0.86 -6.03 0.34
N PHE A 30 0.42 -5.87 0.00
CA PHE A 30 1.02 -6.50 -1.16
C PHE A 30 0.83 -8.02 -1.15
N HIS A 31 1.14 -8.67 -0.02
CA HIS A 31 0.97 -10.11 0.14
C HIS A 31 -0.49 -10.54 0.03
N SER A 32 -1.42 -9.78 0.61
CA SER A 32 -2.85 -10.08 0.54
C SER A 32 -3.40 -9.98 -0.88
N ILE A 33 -3.04 -8.94 -1.64
CA ILE A 33 -3.44 -8.81 -3.05
C ILE A 33 -2.81 -9.93 -3.89
N LYS A 34 -1.52 -10.23 -3.69
CA LYS A 34 -0.82 -11.31 -4.41
C LYS A 34 -1.47 -12.68 -4.17
N ASN A 35 -1.81 -12.96 -2.92
CA ASN A 35 -2.32 -14.27 -2.49
C ASN A 35 -3.85 -14.37 -2.52
N LYS A 36 -4.55 -13.35 -3.03
CA LYS A 36 -6.02 -13.27 -3.05
C LYS A 36 -6.65 -13.51 -1.66
N LYS A 37 -6.09 -12.87 -0.64
CA LYS A 37 -6.57 -12.95 0.76
C LYS A 37 -7.16 -11.62 1.20
N ASN A 38 -8.13 -11.69 2.10
CA ASN A 38 -8.66 -10.52 2.80
C ASN A 38 -7.68 -10.09 3.91
N LEU A 39 -7.59 -8.79 4.17
CA LEU A 39 -6.76 -8.22 5.22
C LEU A 39 -7.54 -7.13 5.93
N ILE A 40 -7.58 -7.22 7.26
CA ILE A 40 -8.05 -6.14 8.12
C ILE A 40 -6.81 -5.53 8.78
N VAL A 41 -6.67 -4.22 8.71
CA VAL A 41 -5.57 -3.48 9.32
C VAL A 41 -6.16 -2.43 10.25
N GLU A 42 -5.83 -2.53 11.53
CA GLU A 42 -5.98 -1.41 12.45
C GLU A 42 -4.74 -0.53 12.35
N ALA A 43 -4.94 0.76 12.05
CA ALA A 43 -3.87 1.74 12.02
C ALA A 43 -4.36 3.07 12.60
N PRO A 44 -3.63 3.66 13.57
CA PRO A 44 -3.98 4.95 14.16
C PRO A 44 -4.04 6.10 13.13
N THR A 45 -4.63 7.22 13.52
CA THR A 45 -4.59 8.48 12.73
C THR A 45 -3.14 9.00 12.64
N GLY A 46 -2.83 9.80 11.60
CA GLY A 46 -1.50 10.40 11.44
C GLY A 46 -0.35 9.46 11.04
N VAL A 47 -0.58 8.14 10.93
CA VAL A 47 0.43 7.15 10.52
C VAL A 47 0.76 7.20 9.02
N GLY A 48 -0.12 7.82 8.23
CA GLY A 48 -0.01 7.86 6.77
C GLY A 48 -0.61 6.62 6.09
N LYS A 49 -1.78 6.16 6.59
CA LYS A 49 -2.53 5.01 6.07
C LYS A 49 -2.78 5.08 4.56
N THR A 50 -3.09 6.29 4.07
CA THR A 50 -3.39 6.56 2.66
C THR A 50 -2.25 6.12 1.75
N LEU A 51 -1.03 6.57 2.02
CA LEU A 51 0.14 6.12 1.25
C LEU A 51 0.37 4.61 1.37
N SER A 52 0.18 4.06 2.56
CA SER A 52 0.39 2.64 2.82
C SER A 52 -0.53 1.73 2.00
N TYR A 53 -1.76 2.15 1.67
CA TYR A 53 -2.61 1.41 0.74
C TYR A 53 -2.45 1.83 -0.72
N LEU A 54 -2.12 3.10 -1.00
CA LEU A 54 -1.98 3.61 -2.38
C LEU A 54 -0.77 3.03 -3.11
N ILE A 55 0.38 2.93 -2.45
CA ILE A 55 1.60 2.43 -3.10
C ILE A 55 1.44 0.98 -3.61
N PRO A 56 1.02 -0.01 -2.80
CA PRO A 56 0.75 -1.34 -3.32
C PRO A 56 -0.39 -1.35 -4.35
N ALA A 57 -1.43 -0.51 -4.19
CA ALA A 57 -2.49 -0.37 -5.18
C ALA A 57 -1.94 0.05 -6.56
N ILE A 58 -1.12 1.11 -6.63
CA ILE A 58 -0.52 1.61 -7.87
C ILE A 58 0.39 0.54 -8.48
N TYR A 59 1.23 -0.12 -7.67
CA TYR A 59 2.10 -1.20 -8.14
C TYR A 59 1.33 -2.29 -8.90
N PHE A 60 0.16 -2.67 -8.39
CA PHE A 60 -0.71 -3.66 -9.04
C PHE A 60 -1.50 -3.07 -10.22
N ALA A 61 -1.91 -1.81 -10.15
CA ALA A 61 -2.61 -1.11 -11.23
C ALA A 61 -1.74 -0.99 -12.49
N GLU A 62 -0.46 -0.63 -12.33
CA GLU A 62 0.53 -0.59 -13.43
C GLU A 62 0.77 -1.97 -14.06
N ARG A 63 0.38 -3.06 -13.36
CA ARG A 63 0.46 -4.45 -13.83
C ARG A 63 -0.89 -4.98 -14.29
N GLY A 64 -1.82 -4.09 -14.63
CA GLY A 64 -3.11 -4.41 -15.24
C GLY A 64 -4.21 -4.85 -14.26
N LYS A 65 -3.99 -4.78 -12.94
CA LYS A 65 -5.08 -5.05 -11.98
C LYS A 65 -5.98 -3.82 -11.86
N ARG A 66 -7.29 -3.99 -12.04
CA ARG A 66 -8.26 -2.96 -11.65
C ARG A 66 -8.28 -2.82 -10.12
N ILE A 67 -8.11 -1.60 -9.63
CA ILE A 67 -8.17 -1.27 -8.21
C ILE A 67 -9.37 -0.36 -7.96
N ILE A 68 -10.07 -0.59 -6.86
CA ILE A 68 -11.14 0.26 -6.35
C ILE A 68 -10.78 0.62 -4.91
N ILE A 69 -10.82 1.90 -4.57
CA ILE A 69 -10.63 2.41 -3.22
C ILE A 69 -11.96 3.01 -2.80
N LEU A 70 -12.50 2.49 -1.70
CA LEU A 70 -13.73 2.99 -1.09
C LEU A 70 -13.32 3.73 0.19
N THR A 71 -13.82 4.95 0.35
CA THR A 71 -13.62 5.77 1.53
C THR A 71 -14.96 6.31 2.01
N GLU A 72 -15.02 6.75 3.25
CA GLU A 72 -16.26 7.05 3.96
C GLU A 72 -16.95 8.32 3.43
N THR A 73 -16.19 9.37 3.09
CA THR A 73 -16.73 10.68 2.73
C THR A 73 -16.10 11.26 1.46
N ILE A 74 -16.87 12.11 0.76
CA ILE A 74 -16.43 12.90 -0.42
C ILE A 74 -16.01 14.33 -0.01
N ASP A 75 -16.33 14.72 1.23
CA ASP A 75 -16.22 16.09 1.76
C ASP A 75 -14.77 16.61 1.87
#